data_AF-I0SY96-F1
#
_entry.id   AF-I0SY96-F1
#
_cell.length_a   1.000
_cell.length_b   1.000
_cell.length_c   1.000
_cell.angle_alpha   90.00
_cell.angle_beta   90.00
_cell.angle_gamma   90.00
#
_symmetry.space_group_name_H-M   'P 1'
#
loop_
_entity.id
_entity.type
_entity.pdbx_description
1 polymer ?
#
loop_
_entity_poly.entity_id
_entity_poly.type
_entity_poly.pdbx_seq_one_letter_code
_entity_poly.pdbx_strand_id
1 'polypeptide(L)' 'MTYEYKSHIYLAEAALNVKDLVSQTAFYQQIIGLEILSQTYTEAILGSGGKALVHLI' A
#
# COMPACT_ATOMS: atom_id res chain seq x y z
N MET A 1 -18.76 -36.48 -3.22
CA MET A 1 -18.19 -35.53 -4.19
C MET A 1 -17.51 -34.43 -3.39
N THR A 2 -16.18 -34.46 -3.28
CA THR A 2 -15.40 -33.40 -2.65
C THR A 2 -15.20 -32.28 -3.67
N TYR A 3 -15.83 -31.13 -3.43
CA TYR A 3 -15.58 -29.94 -4.23
C TYR A 3 -14.19 -29.39 -3.85
N GLU A 4 -13.30 -29.28 -4.83
CA GLU A 4 -12.02 -28.62 -4.61
C GLU A 4 -12.26 -27.12 -4.40
N TYR A 5 -11.82 -26.62 -3.26
CA TYR A 5 -11.90 -25.21 -2.92
C TYR A 5 -10.83 -24.43 -3.70
N LYS A 6 -11.25 -23.69 -4.73
CA LYS A 6 -10.40 -22.97 -5.69
C LYS A 6 -10.17 -21.49 -5.37
N SER A 7 -10.59 -21.03 -4.19
CA SER A 7 -10.45 -19.61 -3.84
C SER A 7 -9.00 -19.27 -3.55
N HIS A 8 -8.54 -18.16 -4.12
CA HIS A 8 -7.23 -17.59 -3.86
C HIS A 8 -7.43 -16.28 -3.10
N ILE A 9 -6.77 -16.15 -1.95
CA ILE A 9 -6.81 -14.93 -1.14
C ILE A 9 -5.56 -14.13 -1.49
N TYR A 10 -5.74 -12.89 -1.91
CA TYR A 10 -4.67 -11.95 -2.19
C TYR A 10 -4.72 -10.81 -1.20
N LEU A 11 -3.54 -10.33 -0.79
CA LEU A 11 -3.43 -9.13 0.03
C LEU A 11 -3.87 -7.93 -0.80
N ALA A 12 -4.84 -7.18 -0.30
CA ALA A 12 -5.33 -5.97 -0.95
C ALA A 12 -4.41 -4.78 -0.66
N GLU A 13 -4.21 -4.46 0.62
CA GLU A 13 -3.44 -3.31 1.09
C GLU A 13 -2.68 -3.69 2.37
N ALA A 14 -1.50 -3.11 2.58
CA ALA A 14 -0.74 -3.22 3.82
C ALA A 14 -0.60 -1.86 4.51
N ALA A 15 -0.90 -1.81 5.80
CA ALA A 15 -0.68 -0.62 6.63
C ALA A 15 0.64 -0.74 7.42
N LEU A 16 1.48 0.28 7.37
CA LEU A 16 2.78 0.34 8.02
C LEU A 16 2.85 1.55 8.94
N ASN A 17 3.22 1.32 10.20
CA ASN A 17 3.52 2.41 11.13
C ASN A 17 4.95 2.90 10.89
N VAL A 18 5.11 4.18 10.60
CA VAL A 18 6.38 4.79 10.24
C VAL A 18 6.76 5.90 11.19
N LYS A 19 8.06 6.03 11.45
CA LYS A 19 8.58 7.08 12.32
C LYS A 19 8.60 8.45 11.65
N ASP A 20 8.87 8.48 10.34
CA ASP A 20 8.97 9.71 9.55
C ASP A 20 8.21 9.52 8.24
N LEU A 21 7.00 10.11 8.19
CA LEU A 21 6.09 9.93 7.07
C LEU A 21 6.67 10.49 5.76
N VAL A 22 7.35 11.63 5.82
CA VAL A 22 7.88 12.31 4.63
C VAL A 22 8.97 11.46 3.95
N SER A 23 9.93 10.97 4.72
CA SER A 23 11.03 10.15 4.23
C SER A 23 10.54 8.81 3.70
N GLN A 24 9.58 8.17 4.39
CA GLN A 24 9.02 6.90 3.92
C GLN A 24 8.17 7.10 2.66
N THR A 25 7.35 8.15 2.60
CA THR A 25 6.58 8.47 1.39
C THR A 25 7.51 8.70 0.20
N ALA A 26 8.60 9.44 0.38
CA ALA A 26 9.61 9.65 -0.65
C ALA A 26 10.28 8.33 -1.08
N PHE A 27 10.57 7.43 -0.13
CA PHE A 27 11.12 6.12 -0.44
C PHE A 27 10.17 5.28 -1.32
N TYR A 28 8.91 5.15 -0.90
CA TYR A 28 7.92 4.37 -1.66
C TYR A 28 7.58 5.00 -3.00
N GLN A 29 7.62 6.33 -3.12
CA GLN A 29 7.39 7.02 -4.38
C GLN A 29 8.60 6.92 -5.33
N GLN A 30 9.79 7.30 -4.86
CA GLN A 30 10.94 7.55 -5.74
C GLN A 30 11.81 6.31 -5.95
N ILE A 31 11.91 5.45 -4.93
CA ILE A 31 12.78 4.26 -4.97
C ILE A 31 11.98 3.05 -5.43
N ILE A 32 10.76 2.86 -4.90
CA ILE A 32 9.89 1.75 -5.31
C ILE A 32 9.07 2.09 -6.57
N GLY A 33 8.75 3.38 -6.79
CA GLY A 33 7.98 3.81 -7.96
C GLY A 33 6.46 3.75 -7.76
N LEU A 34 5.98 3.81 -6.51
CA LEU A 34 4.54 3.88 -6.25
C LEU A 34 4.00 5.29 -6.48
N GLU A 35 2.74 5.35 -6.89
CA GLU A 35 2.00 6.58 -7.08
C GLU A 35 1.40 7.01 -5.73
N ILE A 36 1.49 8.31 -5.41
CA ILE A 36 0.79 8.86 -4.25
C ILE A 36 -0.69 9.03 -4.64
N LEU A 37 -1.56 8.26 -4.00
CA LEU A 37 -3.00 8.32 -4.21
C LEU A 37 -3.67 9.33 -3.27
N SER A 38 -3.19 9.42 -2.03
CA SER A 38 -3.63 10.39 -1.03
C SER A 38 -2.49 10.67 -0.06
N GLN A 39 -2.38 11.90 0.44
CA GLN A 39 -1.39 12.26 1.45
C GLN A 39 -1.94 13.36 2.35
N THR A 40 -1.78 13.17 3.66
CA THR A 40 -2.09 14.14 4.70
C THR A 40 -0.86 14.35 5.58
N TYR A 41 -1.01 15.15 6.65
CA TYR A 41 0.06 15.38 7.62
C TYR A 41 0.41 14.15 8.46
N THR A 42 -0.50 13.18 8.57
CA THR A 42 -0.35 12.01 9.45
C THR A 42 -0.36 10.69 8.70
N GLU A 43 -0.72 10.67 7.42
CA GLU A 43 -0.78 9.44 6.65
C GLU A 43 -0.52 9.66 5.16
N ALA A 44 -0.09 8.60 4.47
CA ALA A 44 0.06 8.57 3.03
C ALA A 44 -0.41 7.24 2.46
N ILE A 45 -1.23 7.29 1.41
CA ILE A 45 -1.68 6.11 0.69
C ILE A 45 -0.97 6.08 -0.66
N LEU A 46 -0.19 5.03 -0.88
CA LEU A 46 0.55 4.78 -2.11
C LEU A 46 0.06 3.52 -2.81
N GLY A 47 0.13 3.52 -4.13
CA GLY A 47 -0.43 2.47 -4.94
C GLY A 47 0.09 2.45 -6.37
N SER A 48 -0.57 1.65 -7.21
CA SER A 48 -0.27 1.59 -8.64
C SER A 48 -1.53 1.32 -9.43
N GLY A 49 -1.74 2.06 -10.52
CA GLY A 49 -2.91 1.88 -11.38
C GLY A 49 -4.22 2.21 -10.68
N GLY A 50 -4.19 3.19 -9.76
CA GLY A 50 -5.35 3.61 -8.98
C GLY A 50 -5.76 2.65 -7.85
N LYS A 51 -5.02 1.57 -7.61
CA LYS A 51 -5.25 0.67 -6.48
C LYS A 51 -4.28 0.98 -5.35
N ALA A 52 -4.81 1.19 -4.15
CA ALA A 52 -4.00 1.33 -2.95
C ALA A 52 -3.30 0.01 -2.62
N LEU A 53 -2.02 0.10 -2.27
CA LEU A 53 -1.17 -1.05 -1.95
C LEU A 53 -0.51 -0.88 -0.58
N VAL A 54 -0.13 0.35 -0.23
CA VAL A 54 0.56 0.67 1.01
C VAL A 54 -0.08 1.90 1.65
N HIS A 55 -0.45 1.78 2.92
CA HIS A 55 -0.87 2.87 3.77
C HIS A 55 0.20 3.12 4.83
N LEU A 56 0.77 4.32 4.85
CA LEU A 56 1.76 4.76 5.83
C LEU A 56 1.05 5.60 6.89
N ILE A 57 1.26 5.25 8.16
CA ILE A 57 0.65 5.85 9.36
C ILE A 57 1.74 6.28 10.35
#